data_AF-A0A176YGT4-F1
#
_entry.id   AF-A0A176YGT4-F1
#
_cell.length_a   1.000
_cell.length_b   1.000
_cell.length_c   1.000
_cell.angle_alpha   90.00
_cell.angle_beta   90.00
_cell.angle_gamma   90.00
#
_symmetry.space_group_name_H-M   'P 1'
#
loop_
_entity.id
_entity.type
_entity.pdbx_description
1 polymer ?
#
loop_
_entity_poly.entity_id
_entity_poly.type
_entity_poly.pdbx_seq_one_letter_code
_entity_poly.pdbx_strand_id
1 'polypeptide(L)'
;MRRIMSSILLVGGLLGALPSGAQTHDPRYSVCIEVYTVDGSSIDCSFTSMAQGAATTSGQAAQRYANPYAMQSRQPSPGPSPPRRNR
;
A
#
# COMPACT_ATOMS: atom_id res chain seq x y z
N MET A 1 24.22 -22.34 -39.62
CA MET A 1 23.36 -21.24 -40.13
C MET A 1 21.94 -21.74 -40.31
N ARG A 2 21.02 -21.35 -39.42
CA ARG A 2 19.58 -21.28 -39.70
C ARG A 2 18.93 -20.42 -38.62
N ARG A 3 19.02 -19.09 -38.80
CA ARG A 3 18.28 -18.12 -38.00
C ARG A 3 16.81 -18.22 -38.37
N ILE A 4 15.99 -18.81 -37.51
CA ILE A 4 14.53 -18.70 -37.50
C ILE A 4 14.17 -19.09 -36.04
N MET A 5 13.47 -18.32 -35.21
CA MET A 5 12.20 -17.68 -35.48
C MET A 5 11.87 -16.67 -34.35
N SER A 6 11.41 -15.50 -34.79
CA SER A 6 10.54 -14.51 -34.14
C SER A 6 10.11 -14.67 -32.68
N SER A 7 10.49 -13.67 -31.89
CA SER A 7 9.60 -12.82 -31.06
C SER A 7 8.22 -13.37 -30.70
N ILE A 8 8.03 -13.71 -29.42
CA ILE A 8 6.72 -13.65 -28.77
C ILE A 8 6.83 -12.59 -27.68
N LEU A 9 6.58 -11.35 -28.08
CA LEU A 9 6.07 -10.31 -27.17
C LEU A 9 4.72 -10.81 -26.67
N LEU A 10 4.64 -11.24 -25.42
CA LEU A 10 3.35 -11.48 -24.77
C LEU A 10 2.88 -10.15 -24.18
N VAL A 11 1.94 -9.51 -24.87
CA VAL A 11 1.10 -8.42 -24.36
C VAL A 11 -0.08 -9.05 -23.61
N GLY A 12 -0.35 -8.58 -22.39
CA GLY A 12 -1.59 -8.83 -21.63
C GLY A 12 -1.33 -8.78 -20.12
N GLY A 13 -1.97 -7.93 -19.31
CA GLY A 13 -3.14 -7.10 -19.56
C GLY A 13 -3.26 -5.90 -18.60
N LEU A 14 -4.05 -4.92 -19.06
CA LEU A 14 -4.49 -3.76 -18.29
C LEU A 14 -5.45 -4.20 -17.19
N LEU A 15 -5.02 -4.18 -15.93
CA LEU A 15 -5.91 -4.04 -14.78
C LEU A 15 -5.26 -3.10 -13.75
N GLY A 16 -5.27 -1.80 -14.07
CA GLY A 16 -5.08 -0.76 -13.06
C GLY A 16 -6.29 -0.76 -12.12
N ALA A 17 -6.30 -1.67 -11.15
CA ALA A 17 -7.19 -1.57 -10.00
C ALA A 17 -6.76 -0.32 -9.23
N LEU A 18 -7.45 0.81 -9.44
CA LEU A 18 -7.43 1.90 -8.47
C LEU A 18 -8.04 1.31 -7.19
N PRO A 19 -7.25 1.03 -6.13
CA PRO A 19 -7.81 0.43 -4.94
C PRO A 19 -8.79 1.45 -4.35
N SER A 20 -10.02 1.00 -4.13
CA SER A 20 -11.00 1.71 -3.33
C SER A 20 -10.37 2.01 -1.97
N GLY A 21 -9.99 3.28 -1.74
CA GLY A 21 -9.08 3.73 -0.67
C GLY A 21 -9.49 3.43 0.77
N ALA A 22 -10.65 2.79 0.99
CA ALA A 22 -11.12 2.41 2.31
C ALA A 22 -10.60 1.04 2.80
N GLN A 23 -10.11 0.17 1.91
CA GLN A 23 -9.70 -1.21 2.30
C GLN A 23 -8.18 -1.43 2.25
N THR A 24 -7.45 -0.64 1.44
CA THR A 24 -6.01 -0.88 1.20
C THR A 24 -5.11 -0.11 2.17
N HIS A 25 -5.57 1.00 2.71
CA HIS A 25 -4.80 1.85 3.63
C HIS A 25 -5.37 1.73 5.04
N ASP A 26 -4.87 0.75 5.81
CA ASP A 26 -5.23 0.63 7.21
C ASP A 26 -4.49 1.73 8.02
N PRO A 27 -5.21 2.57 8.79
CA PRO A 27 -4.62 3.71 9.48
C PRO A 27 -3.77 3.32 10.70
N ARG A 28 -3.72 2.04 11.09
CA ARG A 28 -2.83 1.53 12.14
C ARG A 28 -1.39 1.39 11.63
N TYR A 29 -1.20 1.32 10.32
CA TYR A 29 0.12 1.18 9.69
C TYR A 29 0.58 2.52 9.11
N SER A 30 1.78 2.94 9.51
CA SER A 30 2.36 4.25 9.15
C SER A 30 3.08 4.25 7.80
N VAL A 31 3.37 3.06 7.26
CA VAL A 31 4.19 2.88 6.07
C VAL A 31 3.49 1.92 5.12
N CYS A 32 3.50 2.26 3.84
CA CYS A 32 3.05 1.38 2.77
C CYS A 32 4.19 1.12 1.78
N ILE A 33 4.10 -0.02 1.10
CA ILE A 33 4.92 -0.33 -0.07
C ILE A 33 4.01 -0.57 -1.27
N GLU A 34 4.48 -0.17 -2.45
CA GLU A 34 3.85 -0.46 -3.73
C GLU A 34 4.81 -1.34 -4.52
N VAL A 35 4.42 -2.58 -4.78
CA VAL A 35 5.22 -3.53 -5.56
C VAL A 35 4.75 -3.48 -7.00
N TYR A 36 5.67 -3.15 -7.90
CA TYR A 36 5.47 -3.18 -9.34
C TYR A 36 5.85 -4.55 -9.88
N THR A 37 4.90 -5.17 -10.56
CA THR A 37 5.05 -6.43 -11.27
C THR A 37 4.71 -6.23 -12.74
N VAL A 38 5.03 -7.23 -13.56
CA VAL A 38 4.65 -7.20 -14.99
C VAL A 38 3.12 -7.18 -15.18
N ASP A 39 2.38 -7.70 -14.19
CA ASP A 39 0.92 -7.78 -14.19
C ASP A 39 0.23 -6.56 -13.58
N GLY A 40 0.99 -5.59 -13.04
CA GLY A 40 0.47 -4.36 -12.43
C GLY A 40 1.17 -3.98 -11.13
N SER A 41 0.61 -3.02 -10.39
CA SER A 41 1.09 -2.65 -9.06
C SER A 41 0.15 -3.14 -7.97
N SER A 42 0.73 -3.59 -6.85
CA SER A 42 0.00 -3.95 -5.65
C SER A 42 0.52 -3.15 -4.46
N ILE A 43 -0.40 -2.57 -3.70
CA ILE A 43 -0.07 -1.79 -2.50
C ILE A 43 -0.25 -2.71 -1.28
N ASP A 44 0.77 -2.76 -0.43
CA ASP A 44 0.71 -3.39 0.89
C ASP A 44 0.98 -2.35 1.99
N CYS A 45 -0.01 -2.16 2.86
CA CYS A 45 0.05 -1.24 4.00
C CYS A 45 0.03 -2.00 5.32
N SER A 46 0.92 -3.00 5.47
CA SER A 46 1.05 -3.80 6.69
C SER A 46 2.29 -3.44 7.52
N PHE A 47 2.94 -2.30 7.24
CA PHE A 47 4.21 -1.89 7.85
C PHE A 47 4.05 -0.70 8.79
N THR A 48 4.67 -0.78 9.97
CA THR A 48 4.69 0.32 10.95
C THR A 48 6.04 1.04 11.02
N SER A 49 7.06 0.56 10.28
CA SER A 49 8.43 1.06 10.38
C SER A 49 9.14 1.25 9.03
N MET A 50 9.95 2.32 8.98
CA MET A 50 10.84 2.63 7.86
C MET A 50 12.00 1.62 7.70
N ALA A 51 12.29 0.79 8.70
CA ALA A 51 13.25 -0.30 8.51
C ALA A 51 12.59 -1.51 7.84
N GLN A 52 11.42 -1.93 8.32
CA GLN A 52 10.74 -3.14 7.85
C GLN A 52 10.35 -3.06 6.37
N GLY A 53 9.67 -1.99 5.95
CA GLY A 53 9.32 -1.82 4.54
C GLY A 53 10.53 -1.68 3.60
N ALA A 54 11.71 -1.25 4.09
CA ALA A 54 12.93 -1.15 3.28
C ALA A 54 13.53 -2.53 3.06
N ALA A 55 13.51 -3.38 4.09
CA ALA A 55 13.91 -4.77 3.96
C ALA A 55 13.03 -5.50 2.92
N THR A 56 11.73 -5.21 2.87
CA THR A 56 10.80 -5.83 1.90
C THR A 56 10.96 -5.27 0.49
N THR A 57 11.13 -3.96 0.33
CA THR A 57 11.33 -3.34 -0.99
C THR A 57 12.74 -3.57 -1.54
N SER A 58 13.72 -3.89 -0.69
CA SER A 58 15.10 -4.15 -1.10
C SER A 58 15.19 -5.37 -2.02
N GLY A 59 15.57 -5.14 -3.28
CA GLY A 59 15.71 -6.19 -4.28
C GLY A 59 14.44 -6.53 -5.04
N GLN A 60 13.34 -5.81 -4.79
CA GLN A 60 12.10 -5.91 -5.57
C GLN A 60 11.86 -4.60 -6.33
N ALA A 61 11.14 -4.66 -7.45
CA ALA A 61 10.66 -3.46 -8.13
C ALA A 61 9.52 -2.87 -7.29
N ALA A 62 9.83 -2.19 -6.20
CA ALA A 62 8.83 -1.69 -5.27
C ALA A 62 9.22 -0.32 -4.70
N GLN A 63 8.23 0.55 -4.50
CA GLN A 63 8.36 1.88 -3.90
C GLN A 63 7.81 1.89 -2.49
N ARG A 64 8.38 2.74 -1.64
CA ARG A 64 8.04 2.82 -0.23
C ARG A 64 7.68 4.23 0.15
N TYR A 65 6.53 4.41 0.81
CA TYR A 65 6.01 5.74 1.14
C TYR A 65 5.26 5.77 2.48
N ALA A 66 5.07 6.97 3.02
CA ALA A 66 4.33 7.17 4.26
C ALA A 66 2.82 7.08 4.01
N ASN A 67 2.09 6.33 4.83
CA ASN A 67 0.65 6.22 4.72
C ASN A 67 -0.02 7.55 5.12
N PRO A 68 -0.73 8.25 4.22
CA PRO A 68 -1.38 9.51 4.56
C PRO A 68 -2.50 9.35 5.61
N TYR A 69 -3.11 8.16 5.71
CA TYR A 69 -4.21 7.89 6.64
C TYR A 69 -3.74 7.53 8.06
N ALA A 70 -2.44 7.30 8.26
CA ALA A 70 -1.88 6.96 9.57
C ALA A 70 -1.96 8.10 10.61
N MET A 71 -2.19 9.33 10.15
CA MET A 71 -2.45 10.48 11.04
C MET A 71 -3.87 10.44 11.61
N GLN A 72 -4.83 9.85 10.87
CA GLN A 72 -6.25 9.84 11.23
C GLN A 72 -6.56 8.94 12.44
N SER A 73 -5.81 7.84 12.62
CA SER A 73 -5.90 6.97 13.81
C SER A 73 -5.38 7.65 15.08
N ARG A 74 -4.63 8.75 14.94
CA ARG A 74 -4.15 9.57 16.05
C ARG A 74 -5.15 10.66 16.43
N GLN A 75 -6.37 10.65 15.89
CA GLN A 75 -7.43 11.46 16.44
C GLN A 75 -7.71 10.93 17.86
N PRO A 76 -7.48 11.72 18.91
CA PRO A 76 -7.83 11.30 20.26
C PRO A 76 -9.29 10.91 20.22
N SER A 77 -9.65 9.70 20.65
CA SER A 77 -11.03 9.39 20.98
C SER A 77 -11.60 10.60 21.72
N PRO A 78 -12.80 11.11 21.33
CA PRO A 78 -13.44 12.15 22.11
C PRO A 78 -13.40 11.69 23.56
N GLY A 79 -12.71 12.45 24.42
CA GLY A 79 -12.54 12.10 25.81
C GLY A 79 -13.90 11.78 26.44
N PRO A 80 -13.94 10.97 27.51
CA PRO A 80 -15.19 10.50 28.10
C PRO A 80 -16.15 11.68 28.26
N SER A 81 -17.33 11.56 27.64
CA SER A 81 -18.34 12.60 27.65
C SER A 81 -18.57 13.03 29.11
N PRO A 82 -18.59 14.34 29.42
CA PRO A 82 -18.79 14.78 30.80
C PRO A 82 -20.10 14.18 31.31
N PRO A 83 -20.16 13.75 32.59
CA PRO A 83 -21.38 13.20 33.15
C PRO A 83 -22.48 14.24 32.96
N ARG A 84 -23.57 13.83 32.29
CA ARG A 84 -24.75 14.65 32.06
C ARG A 84 -25.32 15.01 33.43
N ARG A 85 -24.91 16.15 33.99
CA ARG A 85 -25.40 16.64 35.27
C ARG A 85 -26.85 17.04 35.07
N ASN A 86 -27.75 16.08 35.30
CA ASN A 86 -29.17 16.31 35.37
C ASN A 86 -29.54 16.57 36.82
N ARG A 87 -29.38 17.81 37.28
CA ARG A 87 -30.13 18.37 38.42
C ARG A 87 -29.95 19.88 38.51
#